data_AF-A0A2M9CF49-F1
#
_entry.id   AF-A0A2M9CF49-F1
#
_cell.length_a   1.000
_cell.length_b   1.000
_cell.length_c   1.000
_cell.angle_alpha   90.00
_cell.angle_beta   90.00
_cell.angle_gamma   90.00
#
_symmetry.space_group_name_H-M   'P 1'
#
loop_
_entity.id
_entity.type
_entity.pdbx_description
1 polymer ?
#
loop_
_entity_poly.entity_id
_entity_poly.type
_entity_poly.pdbx_seq_one_letter_code
_entity_poly.pdbx_strand_id
1 'polypeptide(L)' 'MSTGRICRVTGPVVDIEFPHDSIPEIYNALETTITIGEQSTRLVLEVAQHL' A
#
# COMPACT_ATOMS: atom_id res chain seq x y z
N MET A 1 -2.59 13.09 5.07
CA MET A 1 -2.70 11.63 4.89
C MET A 1 -3.26 11.40 3.51
N SER A 2 -2.47 10.81 2.61
CA SER A 2 -2.90 10.49 1.25
C SER A 2 -3.35 9.03 1.17
N THR A 3 -4.36 8.77 0.35
CA THR A 3 -4.85 7.41 0.09
C THR A 3 -4.38 6.99 -1.30
N GLY A 4 -3.60 5.92 -1.38
CA GLY A 4 -3.19 5.30 -2.63
C GLY A 4 -4.17 4.22 -3.08
N ARG A 5 -4.01 3.75 -4.32
CA ARG A 5 -4.77 2.63 -4.88
C ARG A 5 -3.83 1.47 -5.22
N ILE A 6 -4.16 0.28 -4.74
CA ILE A 6 -3.45 -0.95 -5.12
C ILE A 6 -3.72 -1.24 -6.60
N CYS A 7 -2.65 -1.31 -7.40
CA CYS A 7 -2.74 -1.50 -8.85
C CYS A 7 -2.35 -2.92 -9.25
N ARG A 8 -1.37 -3.50 -8.55
CA ARG A 8 -0.93 -4.89 -8.78
C ARG A 8 -0.46 -5.54 -7.49
N VAL A 9 -0.74 -6.84 -7.36
CA VAL A 9 -0.25 -7.68 -6.26
C VAL A 9 0.52 -8.84 -6.87
N THR A 10 1.81 -8.96 -6.55
CA THR A 10 2.71 -10.02 -7.03
C THR A 10 3.40 -10.66 -5.84
N GLY A 11 2.80 -11.72 -5.29
CA GLY A 11 3.29 -12.35 -4.06
C GLY A 11 3.34 -11.33 -2.91
N PRO A 12 4.49 -11.14 -2.23
CA PRO A 12 4.63 -10.14 -1.17
C PRO A 12 4.80 -8.71 -1.68
N VAL A 13 5.01 -8.50 -2.99
CA VAL A 13 5.22 -7.17 -3.57
C VAL A 13 3.90 -6.59 -4.06
N VAL A 14 3.62 -5.34 -3.69
CA VAL A 14 2.38 -4.64 -4.04
C VAL A 14 2.73 -3.29 -4.67
N ASP A 15 2.25 -3.07 -5.89
CA ASP A 15 2.38 -1.78 -6.56
C ASP A 15 1.17 -0.91 -6.22
N ILE A 16 1.43 0.31 -5.73
CA ILE A 16 0.41 1.25 -5.26
C ILE A 16 0.59 2.58 -5.97
N GLU A 17 -0.46 3.07 -6.60
CA GLU A 17 -0.48 4.40 -7.22
C GLU A 17 -0.90 5.45 -6.20
N PHE A 18 -0.14 6.55 -6.17
CA PHE A 18 -0.46 7.76 -5.41
C PHE A 18 -0.59 8.94 -6.36
N PRO A 19 -1.37 9.98 -6.00
CA PRO A 19 -1.28 11.27 -6.67
C PRO A 19 0.16 11.81 -6.63
N HIS A 20 0.59 12.52 -7.69
CA HIS A 20 1.96 13.01 -7.84
C HIS A 20 2.48 13.80 -6.63
N ASP A 21 1.62 14.59 -6.00
CA ASP A 21 1.99 15.45 -4.86
C ASP A 21 1.94 14.72 -3.51
N SER A 22 1.73 13.40 -3.54
CA SER A 22 1.38 12.58 -2.37
C SER A 22 2.10 11.25 -2.35
N ILE A 23 3.21 11.14 -3.08
CA ILE A 23 4.08 9.96 -3.10
C ILE A 23 4.78 9.84 -1.73
N PRO A 24 4.56 8.76 -0.98
CA PRO A 24 5.23 8.55 0.30
C PRO A 24 6.73 8.28 0.12
N GLU A 25 7.57 8.74 1.05
CA GLU A 25 9.02 8.47 1.02
C GLU A 25 9.36 6.97 1.15
N ILE A 26 10.53 6.56 0.65
CA ILE A 26 11.07 5.20 0.83
C ILE A 26 11.26 4.94 2.33
N TYR A 27 11.01 3.70 2.76
CA TYR A 27 10.97 3.24 4.16
C TYR A 27 9.78 3.74 5.00
N ASN A 28 8.86 4.51 4.42
CA ASN A 28 7.60 4.78 5.11
C ASN A 28 6.70 3.55 5.14
N ALA A 29 5.96 3.42 6.25
CA ALA A 29 4.93 2.40 6.40
C ALA A 29 3.62 2.84 5.73
N LEU A 30 3.00 1.92 5.00
CA LEU A 30 1.65 2.04 4.47
C LEU A 30 0.76 1.03 5.18
N GLU A 31 -0.36 1.49 5.72
CA GLU A 31 -1.32 0.61 6.38
C GLU A 31 -2.55 0.41 5.50
N THR A 32 -3.01 -0.82 5.41
CA THR A 32 -4.29 -1.16 4.78
C THR A 32 -5.01 -2.22 5.58
N THR A 33 -6.33 -2.29 5.42
CA THR A 33 -7.14 -3.35 6.02
C THR A 33 -7.70 -4.20 4.89
N ILE A 34 -7.45 -5.51 4.96
CA ILE A 34 -8.00 -6.48 4.04
C ILE A 34 -9.14 -7.19 4.75
N THR A 35 -10.32 -7.17 4.15
CA THR A 35 -11.49 -7.91 4.64
C THR A 35 -11.78 -9.08 3.71
N ILE A 36 -11.79 -10.29 4.27
CA ILE A 36 -12.11 -11.55 3.57
C ILE A 36 -13.24 -12.23 4.35
N GLY A 37 -14.44 -12.25 3.77
CA GLY A 37 -15.64 -12.69 4.48
C GLY A 37 -15.89 -11.82 5.71
N GLU A 38 -15.98 -12.43 6.88
CA GLU A 38 -16.17 -11.74 8.16
C GLU A 38 -14.86 -11.36 8.86
N GLN A 39 -13.71 -11.78 8.32
CA GLN A 39 -12.40 -11.52 8.91
C GLN A 39 -11.77 -10.27 8.31
N SER A 40 -11.33 -9.35 9.17
CA SER A 40 -10.55 -8.18 8.78
C SER A 40 -9.15 -8.27 9.38
N THR A 41 -8.14 -8.10 8.54
CA THR A 41 -6.72 -8.15 8.92
C THR A 41 -6.05 -6.85 8.55
N ARG A 42 -5.35 -6.23 9.51
CA ARG A 42 -4.48 -5.08 9.24
C ARG A 42 -3.18 -5.57 8.62
N LEU A 43 -2.86 -5.05 7.43
CA LEU A 43 -1.62 -5.30 6.73
C LEU A 43 -0.78 -4.01 6.73
N VAL A 44 0.50 -4.15 7.07
CA VAL A 44 1.48 -3.06 7.01
C VAL A 44 2.45 -3.39 5.87
N LEU A 45 2.62 -2.45 4.95
CA LEU A 45 3.56 -2.51 3.84
C LEU A 45 4.64 -1.45 4.02
N GLU A 46 5.81 -1.67 3.44
CA GLU A 46 6.90 -0.70 3.42
C GLU A 46 7.09 -0.19 1.99
N VAL A 47 7.33 1.11 1.83
CA VAL A 47 7.70 1.70 0.54
C VAL A 47 9.14 1.29 0.21
N ALA A 48 9.29 0.36 -0.73
CA ALA A 48 10.60 -0.12 -1.15
C ALA A 48 11.24 0.73 -2.27
N GLN A 49 10.44 1.25 -3.21
CA GLN A 49 10.91 2.01 -4.36
C GLN A 49 9.83 2.94 -4.93
N HIS A 50 10.25 3.95 -5.69
CA HIS A 50 9.38 4.74 -6.58
C HIS A 50 9.60 4.29 -8.02
N LEU A 51 8.50 4.18 -8.77
CA LEU A 51 8.47 3.74 -10.17
C LEU A 51 7.98 4.86 -11.09
#